data_AF-A0AB34JUA4-F1
#
_entry.id   AF-A0AB34JUA4-F1
#
_cell.length_a   1.000
_cell.length_b   1.000
_cell.length_c   1.000
_cell.angle_alpha   90.00
_cell.angle_beta   90.00
_cell.angle_gamma   90.00
#
_symmetry.space_group_name_H-M   'P 1'
#
loop_
_entity.id
_entity.type
_entity.pdbx_description
1 polymer ?
#
loop_
_entity_poly.entity_id
_entity_poly.type
_entity_poly.pdbx_seq_one_letter_code
_entity_poly.pdbx_strand_id
1 'polypeptide(L)'
;MGDPYPGAADPYPVPSRENMITMVMQFTGVMDEGIVRRVLQDHHWDSNMASQFLLASGGLEVMEFTLPAGASPGRTSTDRTILLAQEMANAALVAMRDPRRAICDLLTSQDGKFAVGKDASRTNFTKGTHHTNDRVESNFGCIDLLTRMFRYATVESISGMAQQMRNRDFDTPPTIVSDRRKGKRKHEQKENAGGFFYTGLSEKLRESLVAYARKAAADARVDGRLAVAAQAEEKLARREERVITLLNTAVERYAYAKELFQSWMTQRAESKEIVAKALLNEHGKAKPEAQQLEYLRIQIEMRVLGCGWTEYATRWSSSKDSRIGTVAHLQTLLEEIIIHEKSLRG
;
A
#
# COMPACT_ATOMS: atom_id res chain seq x y z
N MET A 1 24.65 6.31 43.54
CA MET A 1 25.20 5.55 42.40
C MET A 1 24.99 6.43 41.19
N GLY A 2 26.08 6.98 40.67
CA GLY A 2 26.06 8.01 39.63
C GLY A 2 25.70 7.44 38.26
N ASP A 3 25.19 8.32 37.42
CA ASP A 3 24.96 8.09 36.00
C ASP A 3 26.19 7.46 35.34
N PRO A 4 26.07 6.25 34.77
CA PRO A 4 27.08 5.74 33.88
C PRO A 4 26.79 6.36 32.51
N TYR A 5 27.49 7.43 32.15
CA TYR A 5 27.86 7.86 30.79
C TYR A 5 28.00 9.39 30.75
N PRO A 6 29.22 9.92 30.99
CA PRO A 6 29.51 11.31 30.63
C PRO A 6 29.49 11.41 29.10
N GLY A 7 28.90 12.49 28.58
CA GLY A 7 28.65 12.72 27.16
C GLY A 7 29.82 12.32 26.26
N ALA A 8 29.57 11.31 25.43
CA ALA A 8 30.43 11.00 24.29
C ALA A 8 30.31 12.16 23.30
N ALA A 9 31.34 13.00 23.23
CA ALA A 9 31.51 13.94 22.13
C ALA A 9 31.62 13.14 20.82
N ASP A 10 30.81 13.50 19.83
CA ASP A 10 30.79 12.88 18.51
C ASP A 10 32.21 12.86 17.91
N PRO A 11 32.77 11.68 17.54
CA PRO A 11 34.18 11.55 17.16
C PRO A 11 34.50 12.09 15.76
N TYR A 12 33.52 12.62 15.02
CA TYR A 12 33.73 13.15 13.68
C TYR A 12 33.19 14.58 13.59
N PRO A 13 34.06 15.60 13.48
CA PRO A 13 33.59 16.95 13.19
C PRO A 13 32.85 16.93 11.85
N VAL A 14 31.58 17.33 11.86
CA VAL A 14 30.81 17.50 10.63
C VAL A 14 31.62 18.45 9.73
N PRO A 15 32.05 18.00 8.53
CA PRO A 15 32.88 18.84 7.67
C PRO A 15 32.16 20.15 7.39
N SER A 16 32.90 21.26 7.36
CA SER A 16 32.30 22.54 6.99
C SER A 16 31.70 22.43 5.58
N ARG A 17 30.67 23.23 5.31
CA ARG A 17 29.99 23.25 4.00
C ARG A 17 30.96 23.48 2.84
N GLU A 18 31.98 24.31 3.03
CA GLU A 18 33.05 24.56 2.05
C GLU A 18 33.94 23.33 1.83
N ASN A 19 34.25 22.58 2.90
CA ASN A 19 35.01 21.33 2.79
C ASN A 19 34.21 20.25 2.05
N MET A 20 32.90 20.17 2.27
CA MET A 20 32.03 19.22 1.55
C MET A 20 31.95 19.52 0.05
N ILE A 21 31.83 20.79 -0.33
CA ILE A 21 31.86 21.22 -1.73
C ILE A 21 33.19 20.80 -2.38
N THR A 22 34.30 21.07 -1.70
CA THR A 22 35.64 20.74 -2.19
C THR A 22 35.82 19.22 -2.34
N MET A 23 35.34 18.41 -1.38
CA MET A 23 35.39 16.95 -1.45
C MET A 23 34.57 16.40 -2.62
N VAL A 24 33.34 16.88 -2.82
CA VAL A 24 32.50 16.42 -3.92
C VAL A 24 33.07 16.84 -5.27
N MET A 25 33.62 18.05 -5.42
CA MET A 25 34.31 18.48 -6.64
C MET A 25 35.53 17.60 -6.95
N GLN A 26 36.37 17.31 -5.96
CA GLN A 26 37.55 16.44 -6.12
C GLN A 26 37.16 15.00 -6.47
N PHE A 27 36.09 14.48 -5.88
CA PHE A 27 35.66 13.10 -6.07
C PHE A 27 34.91 12.89 -7.40
N THR A 28 34.14 13.88 -7.83
CA THR A 28 33.31 13.79 -9.06
C THR A 28 33.99 14.36 -10.30
N GLY A 29 35.04 15.19 -10.13
CA GLY A 29 35.73 15.88 -11.22
C GLY A 29 34.97 17.08 -11.79
N VAL A 30 33.82 17.46 -11.19
CA VAL A 30 33.03 18.63 -11.59
C VAL A 30 33.68 19.89 -11.04
N MET A 31 34.18 20.74 -11.94
CA MET A 31 34.94 21.97 -11.59
C MET A 31 34.05 23.20 -11.35
N ASP A 32 32.74 23.11 -11.58
CA ASP A 32 31.79 24.18 -11.31
C ASP A 32 31.22 24.09 -9.88
N GLU A 33 31.72 24.96 -9.00
CA GLU A 33 31.30 25.05 -7.60
C GLU A 33 29.79 25.35 -7.46
N GLY A 34 29.20 26.11 -8.39
CA GLY A 34 27.80 26.51 -8.34
C GLY A 34 26.85 25.32 -8.48
N ILE A 35 27.21 24.37 -9.36
CA ILE A 35 26.45 23.13 -9.57
C ILE A 35 26.59 22.22 -8.35
N VAL A 36 27.81 22.00 -7.86
CA VAL A 36 28.07 21.12 -6.71
C VAL A 36 27.38 21.64 -5.45
N ARG A 37 27.42 22.95 -5.21
CA ARG A 37 26.74 23.57 -4.06
C ARG A 37 25.22 23.41 -4.13
N ARG A 38 24.61 23.49 -5.32
CA ARG A 38 23.16 23.35 -5.49
C ARG A 38 22.71 21.90 -5.28
N VAL A 39 23.45 20.93 -5.85
CA VAL A 39 23.18 19.49 -5.64
C VAL A 39 23.36 19.11 -4.17
N LEU A 40 24.38 19.66 -3.49
CA LEU A 40 24.53 19.49 -2.05
C LEU A 40 23.34 20.07 -1.28
N GLN A 41 22.83 21.24 -1.65
CA GLN A 41 21.65 21.82 -0.99
C GLN A 41 20.40 20.96 -1.18
N ASP A 42 20.17 20.46 -2.39
CA ASP A 42 19.02 19.60 -2.72
C ASP A 42 19.08 18.25 -1.99
N HIS A 43 20.28 17.76 -1.67
CA HIS A 43 20.52 16.56 -0.88
C HIS A 43 20.89 16.83 0.58
N HIS A 44 20.45 17.96 1.14
CA HIS A 44 20.62 18.29 2.57
C HIS A 44 22.07 18.22 3.08
N TRP A 45 23.03 18.56 2.23
CA TRP A 45 24.46 18.51 2.46
C TRP A 45 25.02 17.10 2.69
N ASP A 46 24.39 16.07 2.13
CA ASP A 46 24.95 14.72 2.06
C ASP A 46 25.91 14.58 0.86
N SER A 47 27.21 14.55 1.14
CA SER A 47 28.27 14.47 0.14
C SER A 47 28.28 13.16 -0.64
N ASN A 48 27.82 12.05 -0.05
CA ASN A 48 27.78 10.76 -0.73
C ASN A 48 26.65 10.73 -1.76
N MET A 49 25.46 11.22 -1.36
CA MET A 49 24.32 11.28 -2.27
C MET A 49 24.55 12.28 -3.41
N ALA A 50 25.11 13.45 -3.10
CA ALA A 50 25.48 14.43 -4.11
C ALA A 50 26.53 13.89 -5.11
N SER A 51 27.53 13.15 -4.62
CA SER A 51 28.55 12.55 -5.48
C SER A 51 28.00 11.48 -6.40
N GLN A 52 27.13 10.61 -5.89
CA GLN A 52 26.48 9.57 -6.69
C GLN A 52 25.58 10.18 -7.77
N PHE A 53 24.86 11.26 -7.44
CA PHE A 53 24.00 11.96 -8.40
C PHE A 53 24.82 12.59 -9.54
N LEU A 54 25.93 13.26 -9.22
CA LEU A 54 26.82 13.89 -10.21
C LEU A 54 27.55 12.87 -11.08
N LEU A 55 27.97 11.74 -10.52
CA LEU A 55 28.59 10.64 -11.29
C LEU A 55 27.57 9.94 -12.20
N ALA A 56 26.33 9.75 -11.74
CA ALA A 56 25.27 9.12 -12.53
C ALA A 56 24.78 9.99 -13.69
N SER A 57 24.88 11.32 -13.58
CA SER A 57 24.51 12.27 -14.62
C SER A 57 25.61 12.52 -15.67
N GLY A 58 26.80 11.92 -15.50
CA GLY A 58 27.80 11.80 -16.56
C GLY A 58 28.39 13.10 -17.08
N GLY A 59 28.39 14.18 -16.29
CA GLY A 59 28.98 15.46 -16.69
C GLY A 59 28.35 16.11 -17.93
N LEU A 60 27.13 15.72 -18.30
CA LEU A 60 26.37 16.37 -19.37
C LEU A 60 25.94 17.76 -18.89
N GLU A 61 26.34 18.78 -19.65
CA GLU A 61 25.97 20.18 -19.45
C GLU A 61 24.52 20.31 -19.02
N VAL A 62 24.34 20.73 -17.76
CA VAL A 62 23.05 21.06 -17.18
C VAL A 62 22.54 22.29 -17.93
N MET A 63 21.74 22.09 -18.98
CA MET A 63 20.94 23.17 -19.54
C MET A 63 20.03 23.69 -18.42
N GLU A 64 20.28 24.94 -18.04
CA GLU A 64 19.51 25.71 -17.08
C GLU A 64 18.01 25.63 -17.37
N PHE A 65 17.23 25.17 -16.40
CA PHE A 65 15.82 25.57 -16.34
C PHE A 65 15.41 25.85 -14.90
N THR A 66 15.34 27.14 -14.59
CA THR A 66 14.76 27.65 -13.34
C THR A 66 13.29 27.27 -13.27
N LEU A 67 12.90 26.56 -12.21
CA LEU A 67 11.49 26.50 -11.80
C LEU A 67 11.05 27.93 -11.42
N PRO A 68 9.90 28.43 -11.93
CA PRO A 68 9.39 29.71 -11.48
C PRO A 68 9.06 29.62 -9.99
N ALA A 69 9.57 30.59 -9.22
CA ALA A 69 9.36 30.67 -7.78
C ALA A 69 7.85 30.70 -7.45
N GLY A 70 7.38 29.70 -6.71
CA GLY A 70 5.99 29.66 -6.19
C GLY A 70 5.26 28.31 -6.21
N ALA A 71 5.89 27.19 -6.61
CA ALA A 71 5.21 25.91 -6.67
C ALA A 71 5.21 25.16 -5.31
N SER A 72 4.08 25.17 -4.60
CA SER A 72 3.83 24.32 -3.42
C SER A 72 3.75 22.82 -3.76
N PRO A 73 4.07 21.91 -2.80
CA PRO A 73 4.35 20.48 -3.05
C PRO A 73 3.10 19.59 -3.16
N GLY A 74 2.10 20.00 -3.97
CA GLY A 74 0.79 19.32 -3.96
C GLY A 74 -0.01 19.34 -5.25
N ARG A 75 0.60 19.36 -6.44
CA ARG A 75 -0.17 19.33 -7.70
C ARG A 75 0.31 18.26 -8.66
N THR A 76 -0.69 17.48 -9.11
CA THR A 76 -0.76 16.68 -10.33
C THR A 76 0.32 17.02 -11.36
N SER A 77 1.02 15.98 -11.84
CA SER A 77 1.93 16.07 -12.98
C SER A 77 1.26 16.84 -14.10
N THR A 78 1.78 18.04 -14.40
CA THR A 78 1.27 18.91 -15.44
C THR A 78 1.42 18.20 -16.78
N ASP A 79 0.51 18.40 -17.75
CA ASP A 79 0.53 17.65 -19.03
C ASP A 79 1.90 17.68 -19.74
N ARG A 80 2.67 18.75 -19.54
CA ARG A 80 4.05 18.87 -20.04
C ARG A 80 5.06 17.93 -19.38
N THR A 81 4.94 17.64 -18.08
CA THR A 81 5.82 16.67 -17.41
C THR A 81 5.47 15.24 -17.80
N ILE A 82 4.19 14.97 -18.09
CA ILE A 82 3.75 13.68 -18.64
C ILE A 82 4.31 13.48 -20.07
N LEU A 83 4.22 14.50 -20.93
CA LEU A 83 4.80 14.46 -22.27
C LEU A 83 6.32 14.26 -22.25
N LEU A 84 7.04 14.99 -21.39
CA LEU A 84 8.49 14.83 -21.25
C LEU A 84 8.85 13.42 -20.77
N ALA A 85 8.13 12.88 -19.78
CA ALA A 85 8.36 11.51 -19.32
C ALA A 85 8.11 10.47 -20.41
N GLN A 86 7.09 10.69 -21.27
CA GLN A 86 6.82 9.83 -22.42
C GLN A 86 7.96 9.90 -23.46
N GLU A 87 8.45 11.09 -23.78
CA GLU A 87 9.57 11.26 -24.73
C GLU A 87 10.86 10.62 -24.20
N MET A 88 11.17 10.83 -22.91
CA MET A 88 12.33 10.20 -22.27
C MET A 88 12.21 8.67 -22.24
N ALA A 89 11.02 8.13 -21.93
CA ALA A 89 10.78 6.69 -21.94
C ALA A 89 10.92 6.10 -23.36
N ASN A 90 10.41 6.80 -24.37
CA ASN A 90 10.55 6.39 -25.77
C ASN A 90 12.01 6.40 -26.23
N ALA A 91 12.76 7.46 -25.89
CA ALA A 91 14.19 7.53 -26.19
C ALA A 91 14.99 6.41 -25.49
N ALA A 92 14.65 6.12 -24.22
CA ALA A 92 15.25 5.02 -23.48
C ALA A 92 14.94 3.66 -24.12
N LEU A 93 13.71 3.43 -24.58
CA LEU A 93 13.35 2.18 -25.28
C LEU A 93 14.10 2.00 -26.59
N VAL A 94 14.27 3.07 -27.37
CA VAL A 94 15.09 3.05 -28.60
C VAL A 94 16.54 2.70 -28.27
N ALA A 95 17.11 3.32 -27.23
CA ALA A 95 18.47 3.06 -26.79
C ALA A 95 18.65 1.62 -26.26
N MET A 96 17.68 1.07 -25.54
CA MET A 96 17.74 -0.31 -25.03
C MET A 96 17.65 -1.36 -26.15
N ARG A 97 16.93 -1.06 -27.23
CA ARG A 97 16.76 -1.94 -28.40
C ARG A 97 17.86 -1.81 -29.45
N ASP A 98 18.82 -0.90 -29.25
CA ASP A 98 19.95 -0.72 -30.17
C ASP A 98 20.85 -1.98 -30.15
N PRO A 99 21.02 -2.68 -31.29
CA PRO A 99 21.83 -3.90 -31.39
C PRO A 99 23.32 -3.67 -31.07
N ARG A 100 23.78 -2.43 -30.99
CA ARG A 100 25.15 -2.10 -30.59
C ARG A 100 25.37 -2.12 -29.07
N ARG A 101 24.30 -2.20 -28.27
CA ARG A 101 24.38 -2.20 -26.80
C ARG A 101 24.14 -3.59 -26.24
N ALA A 102 24.93 -3.97 -25.23
CA ALA A 102 24.84 -5.27 -24.56
C ALA A 102 23.46 -5.57 -23.93
N ILE A 103 22.63 -4.54 -23.68
CA ILE A 103 21.27 -4.70 -23.15
C ILE A 103 20.36 -5.40 -24.16
N CYS A 104 20.58 -5.20 -25.47
CA CYS A 104 19.82 -5.83 -26.55
C CYS A 104 19.81 -7.36 -26.43
N ASP A 105 20.97 -7.95 -26.11
CA ASP A 105 21.15 -9.40 -25.94
C ASP A 105 20.38 -9.99 -24.74
N LEU A 106 19.87 -9.14 -23.84
CA LEU A 106 19.11 -9.55 -22.65
C LEU A 106 17.60 -9.34 -22.81
N LEU A 107 17.16 -8.59 -23.83
CA LEU A 107 15.76 -8.25 -24.03
C LEU A 107 14.96 -9.44 -24.59
N THR A 108 13.88 -9.79 -23.90
CA THR A 108 12.96 -10.84 -24.34
C THR A 108 12.27 -10.50 -25.68
N SER A 109 12.01 -9.22 -25.93
CA SER A 109 11.39 -8.74 -27.18
C SER A 109 12.27 -8.89 -28.44
N GLN A 110 13.58 -9.10 -28.25
CA GLN A 110 14.55 -9.30 -29.34
C GLN A 110 15.18 -10.71 -29.29
N ASP A 111 14.47 -11.67 -28.67
CA ASP A 111 14.92 -13.06 -28.54
C ASP A 111 16.29 -13.19 -27.85
N GLY A 112 16.54 -12.30 -26.89
CA GLY A 112 17.74 -12.28 -26.07
C GLY A 112 17.91 -13.56 -25.23
N LYS A 113 19.07 -13.70 -24.58
CA LYS A 113 19.50 -14.90 -23.84
C LYS A 113 18.48 -15.42 -22.80
N PHE A 114 17.59 -14.56 -22.31
CA PHE A 114 16.56 -14.88 -21.32
C PHE A 114 15.14 -14.95 -21.89
N ALA A 115 14.98 -14.92 -23.22
CA ALA A 115 13.70 -15.06 -23.89
C ALA A 115 13.10 -16.47 -23.69
N VAL A 116 11.76 -16.53 -23.72
CA VAL A 116 11.00 -17.77 -23.56
C VAL A 116 11.32 -18.70 -24.74
N GLY A 117 11.99 -19.82 -24.46
CA GLY A 117 12.39 -20.81 -25.48
C GLY A 117 13.90 -20.99 -25.68
N LYS A 118 14.75 -20.04 -25.26
CA LYS A 118 16.23 -20.14 -25.38
C LYS A 118 16.85 -21.11 -24.37
N ASP A 119 16.22 -21.27 -23.21
CA ASP A 119 16.62 -22.23 -22.18
C ASP A 119 15.40 -23.05 -21.73
N ALA A 120 15.30 -24.26 -22.28
CA ALA A 120 14.22 -25.20 -21.99
C ALA A 120 14.22 -25.65 -20.50
N SER A 121 15.37 -25.58 -19.83
CA SER A 121 15.49 -25.90 -18.42
C SER A 121 14.81 -24.83 -17.56
N ARG A 122 15.21 -23.55 -17.71
CA ARG A 122 14.57 -22.41 -17.02
C ARG A 122 13.07 -22.34 -17.32
N THR A 123 12.69 -22.48 -18.58
CA THR A 123 11.28 -22.40 -19.00
C THR A 123 10.45 -23.49 -18.32
N ASN A 124 10.99 -24.71 -18.17
CA ASN A 124 10.31 -25.80 -17.45
C ASN A 124 10.27 -25.58 -15.93
N PHE A 125 11.32 -25.01 -15.33
CA PHE A 125 11.32 -24.65 -13.91
C PHE A 125 10.31 -23.54 -13.57
N THR A 126 10.12 -22.58 -14.49
CA THR A 126 9.16 -21.49 -14.30
C THR A 126 7.75 -21.84 -14.77
N LYS A 127 7.56 -22.95 -15.49
CA LYS A 127 6.26 -23.36 -16.02
C LYS A 127 5.26 -23.60 -14.88
N GLY A 128 4.18 -22.83 -14.87
CA GLY A 128 3.14 -22.89 -13.82
C GLY A 128 3.38 -21.99 -12.61
N THR A 129 4.58 -21.42 -12.41
CA THR A 129 4.84 -20.46 -11.30
C THR A 129 4.16 -19.10 -11.48
N HIS A 130 3.68 -18.81 -12.69
CA HIS A 130 2.97 -17.57 -13.04
C HIS A 130 1.52 -17.83 -13.53
N HIS A 131 1.00 -19.05 -13.38
CA HIS A 131 -0.35 -19.42 -13.85
C HIS A 131 -1.45 -19.02 -12.84
N THR A 132 -1.15 -18.95 -11.55
CA THR A 132 -2.05 -18.38 -10.54
C THR A 132 -1.84 -16.87 -10.49
N ASN A 133 -2.94 -16.13 -10.58
CA ASN A 133 -2.96 -14.70 -10.89
C ASN A 133 -2.52 -13.78 -9.73
N ASP A 134 -1.84 -14.32 -8.72
CA ASP A 134 -0.99 -13.50 -7.88
C ASP A 134 0.15 -14.34 -7.29
N ARG A 135 1.39 -13.91 -7.55
CA ARG A 135 2.61 -14.56 -7.01
C ARG A 135 2.61 -14.56 -5.49
N VAL A 136 1.83 -13.66 -4.91
CA VAL A 136 1.59 -13.44 -3.49
C VAL A 136 0.56 -14.45 -2.95
N GLU A 137 -0.55 -14.68 -3.66
CA GLU A 137 -1.61 -15.61 -3.27
C GLU A 137 -1.12 -17.06 -3.16
N SER A 138 -0.21 -17.49 -4.05
CA SER A 138 0.37 -18.84 -3.96
C SER A 138 1.17 -19.06 -2.68
N ASN A 139 1.83 -18.03 -2.12
CA ASN A 139 2.55 -18.17 -0.85
C ASN A 139 1.57 -18.16 0.32
N PHE A 140 0.54 -17.31 0.27
CA PHE A 140 -0.49 -17.27 1.30
C PHE A 140 -1.26 -18.58 1.37
N GLY A 141 -1.62 -19.17 0.24
CA GLY A 141 -2.27 -20.49 0.20
C GLY A 141 -1.39 -21.60 0.78
N CYS A 142 -0.08 -21.56 0.52
CA CYS A 142 0.87 -22.51 1.09
C CYS A 142 1.03 -22.33 2.61
N ILE A 143 1.18 -21.08 3.07
CA ILE A 143 1.27 -20.75 4.50
C ILE A 143 -0.03 -21.13 5.23
N ASP A 144 -1.20 -20.84 4.65
CA ASP A 144 -2.50 -21.21 5.22
C ASP A 144 -2.65 -22.72 5.34
N LEU A 145 -2.32 -23.47 4.28
CA LEU A 145 -2.31 -24.93 4.30
C LEU A 145 -1.38 -25.47 5.41
N LEU A 146 -0.14 -24.97 5.49
CA LEU A 146 0.84 -25.41 6.47
C LEU A 146 0.45 -25.03 7.90
N THR A 147 -0.13 -23.85 8.12
CA THR A 147 -0.60 -23.41 9.44
C THR A 147 -1.78 -24.27 9.92
N ARG A 148 -2.65 -24.72 9.00
CA ARG A 148 -3.75 -25.64 9.31
C ARG A 148 -3.26 -27.05 9.60
N MET A 149 -2.31 -27.54 8.82
CA MET A 149 -1.74 -28.89 8.98
C MET A 149 -0.85 -29.00 10.23
N PHE A 150 -0.05 -27.98 10.51
CA PHE A 150 0.91 -27.96 11.62
C PHE A 150 0.53 -26.91 12.66
N ARG A 151 -0.54 -27.20 13.40
CA ARG A 151 -1.17 -26.31 14.40
C ARG A 151 -0.22 -25.72 15.44
N TYR A 152 0.86 -26.43 15.79
CA TYR A 152 1.82 -26.01 16.81
C TYR A 152 3.19 -25.62 16.23
N ALA A 153 3.34 -25.58 14.91
CA ALA A 153 4.55 -25.07 14.29
C ALA A 153 4.63 -23.56 14.48
N THR A 154 5.84 -23.06 14.72
CA THR A 154 6.08 -21.62 14.77
C THR A 154 5.92 -21.01 13.38
N VAL A 155 5.57 -19.73 13.31
CA VAL A 155 5.44 -18.99 12.04
C VAL A 155 6.73 -19.06 11.23
N GLU A 156 7.89 -19.03 11.89
CA GLU A 156 9.20 -19.19 11.25
C GLU A 156 9.40 -20.58 10.63
N SER A 157 8.99 -21.65 11.32
CA SER A 157 9.05 -22.99 10.74
C SER A 157 8.11 -23.11 9.54
N ILE A 158 6.91 -22.53 9.63
CA ILE A 158 5.92 -22.54 8.55
C ILE A 158 6.43 -21.73 7.35
N SER A 159 7.03 -20.56 7.56
CA SER A 159 7.58 -19.73 6.49
C SER A 159 8.75 -20.43 5.80
N GLY A 160 9.65 -21.06 6.57
CA GLY A 160 10.73 -21.89 6.04
C GLY A 160 10.21 -23.04 5.18
N MET A 161 9.20 -23.76 5.65
CA MET A 161 8.57 -24.84 4.87
C MET A 161 7.90 -24.33 3.60
N ALA A 162 7.16 -23.21 3.67
CA ALA A 162 6.52 -22.62 2.49
C ALA A 162 7.56 -22.18 1.44
N GLN A 163 8.67 -21.58 1.89
CA GLN A 163 9.76 -21.16 1.02
C GLN A 163 10.46 -22.35 0.37
N GLN A 164 10.72 -23.41 1.13
CA GLN A 164 11.32 -24.65 0.62
C GLN A 164 10.42 -25.32 -0.43
N MET A 165 9.10 -25.38 -0.18
CA MET A 165 8.12 -25.92 -1.12
C MET A 165 8.08 -25.11 -2.43
N ARG A 166 8.15 -23.77 -2.32
CA ARG A 166 8.17 -22.89 -3.48
C ARG A 166 9.44 -23.04 -4.31
N ASN A 167 10.59 -23.04 -3.64
CA ASN A 167 11.90 -23.11 -4.29
C ASN A 167 12.25 -24.53 -4.73
N ARG A 168 11.45 -25.52 -4.33
CA ARG A 168 11.71 -26.94 -4.56
C ARG A 168 13.09 -27.35 -4.02
N ASP A 169 13.52 -26.71 -2.92
CA ASP A 169 14.87 -26.85 -2.38
C ASP A 169 15.20 -28.30 -2.03
N PHE A 170 14.20 -29.07 -1.58
CA PHE A 170 14.31 -30.47 -1.20
C PHE A 170 13.72 -31.46 -2.22
N ASP A 171 13.39 -31.02 -3.44
CA ASP A 171 12.97 -31.96 -4.47
C ASP A 171 14.08 -32.99 -4.67
N THR A 172 13.77 -34.23 -4.37
CA THR A 172 14.81 -35.25 -4.42
C THR A 172 15.09 -35.60 -5.88
N PRO A 173 16.36 -35.85 -6.26
CA PRO A 173 16.63 -36.45 -7.56
C PRO A 173 15.74 -37.67 -7.76
N PRO A 174 15.21 -37.92 -8.97
CA PRO A 174 14.30 -39.03 -9.26
C PRO A 174 14.93 -40.43 -9.07
N THR A 175 16.12 -40.50 -8.48
CA THR A 175 16.95 -41.70 -8.30
C THR A 175 17.02 -42.16 -6.84
N ILE A 176 15.95 -42.02 -6.05
CA ILE A 176 15.86 -42.81 -4.81
C ILE A 176 15.33 -44.21 -5.15
N VAL A 177 16.26 -45.16 -4.98
CA VAL A 177 16.18 -46.62 -5.14
C VAL A 177 15.28 -47.29 -4.08
N SER A 178 14.43 -46.55 -3.36
CA SER A 178 13.63 -47.12 -2.28
C SER A 178 12.41 -47.90 -2.77
N ASP A 179 12.02 -47.76 -4.04
CA ASP A 179 11.04 -48.66 -4.63
C ASP A 179 11.76 -49.84 -5.29
N ARG A 180 11.92 -50.93 -4.52
CA ARG A 180 12.44 -52.24 -4.98
C ARG A 180 11.58 -52.86 -6.10
N ARG A 181 10.60 -52.16 -6.65
CA ARG A 181 9.71 -52.66 -7.69
C ARG A 181 9.68 -51.73 -8.90
N LYS A 182 10.43 -52.14 -9.93
CA LYS A 182 10.24 -51.84 -11.36
C LYS A 182 10.54 -50.37 -11.74
N GLY A 183 11.28 -50.08 -12.80
CA GLY A 183 11.74 -50.91 -13.89
C GLY A 183 12.80 -50.18 -14.70
N LYS A 184 13.42 -50.93 -15.60
CA LYS A 184 14.41 -50.50 -16.57
C LYS A 184 13.87 -49.31 -17.40
N ARG A 185 14.17 -48.08 -16.97
CA ARG A 185 14.26 -46.93 -17.86
C ARG A 185 15.65 -46.37 -17.68
N LYS A 186 16.48 -46.50 -18.72
CA LYS A 186 17.69 -45.68 -18.89
C LYS A 186 17.18 -44.24 -19.04
N HIS A 187 16.94 -43.57 -17.92
CA HIS A 187 16.85 -42.13 -17.91
C HIS A 187 18.29 -41.63 -17.95
N GLU A 188 18.65 -40.95 -19.05
CA GLU A 188 19.79 -40.04 -19.05
C GLU A 188 19.71 -39.21 -17.76
N GLN A 189 20.73 -39.34 -16.91
CA GLN A 189 20.87 -38.50 -15.74
C GLN A 189 20.95 -37.07 -16.26
N LYS A 190 19.85 -36.32 -16.15
CA LYS A 190 19.94 -34.87 -16.22
C LYS A 190 20.86 -34.46 -15.08
N GLU A 191 22.00 -33.86 -15.41
CA GLU A 191 23.08 -33.52 -14.46
C GLU A 191 22.61 -32.67 -13.26
N ASN A 192 21.40 -32.11 -13.29
CA ASN A 192 20.80 -31.32 -12.22
C ASN A 192 19.34 -31.68 -11.92
N ALA A 193 19.00 -32.97 -11.87
CA ALA A 193 17.68 -33.38 -11.40
C ALA A 193 17.66 -33.40 -9.86
N GLY A 194 17.23 -32.32 -9.23
CA GLY A 194 17.06 -32.22 -7.77
C GLY A 194 17.08 -30.77 -7.29
N GLY A 195 16.41 -30.51 -6.17
CA GLY A 195 16.34 -29.21 -5.51
C GLY A 195 17.70 -28.65 -5.12
N PHE A 196 17.77 -27.33 -4.98
CA PHE A 196 19.03 -26.59 -4.74
C PHE A 196 19.81 -27.13 -3.53
N PHE A 197 19.13 -27.65 -2.50
CA PHE A 197 19.80 -28.26 -1.35
C PHE A 197 20.64 -29.47 -1.74
N TYR A 198 20.20 -30.27 -2.72
CA TYR A 198 20.90 -31.49 -3.12
C TYR A 198 21.90 -31.27 -4.26
N THR A 199 21.58 -30.39 -5.22
CA THR A 199 22.37 -30.18 -6.44
C THR A 199 23.26 -28.94 -6.38
N GLY A 200 22.86 -27.91 -5.63
CA GLY A 200 23.57 -26.64 -5.55
C GLY A 200 24.56 -26.51 -4.39
N LEU A 201 24.53 -27.43 -3.42
CA LEU A 201 25.38 -27.40 -2.24
C LEU A 201 26.30 -28.63 -2.16
N SER A 202 27.56 -28.40 -1.81
CA SER A 202 28.49 -29.49 -1.49
C SER A 202 28.07 -30.22 -0.21
N GLU A 203 28.48 -31.49 -0.08
CA GLU A 203 28.11 -32.31 1.08
C GLU A 203 28.47 -31.66 2.42
N LYS A 204 29.69 -31.14 2.54
CA LYS A 204 30.15 -30.41 3.72
C LYS A 204 29.29 -29.18 4.04
N LEU A 205 28.85 -28.44 3.01
CA LEU A 205 27.98 -27.28 3.19
C LEU A 205 26.59 -27.70 3.69
N ARG A 206 26.01 -28.77 3.13
CA ARG A 206 24.72 -29.32 3.59
C ARG A 206 24.80 -29.75 5.06
N GLU A 207 25.84 -30.48 5.44
CA GLU A 207 26.06 -30.91 6.82
C GLU A 207 26.21 -29.72 7.77
N SER A 208 27.00 -28.72 7.38
CA SER A 208 27.20 -27.50 8.18
C SER A 208 25.89 -26.73 8.38
N LEU A 209 25.04 -26.65 7.35
CA LEU A 209 23.75 -25.96 7.40
C LEU A 209 22.75 -26.71 8.30
N VAL A 210 22.72 -28.03 8.24
CA VAL A 210 21.89 -28.86 9.14
C VAL A 210 22.36 -28.73 10.59
N ALA A 211 23.68 -28.74 10.82
CA ALA A 211 24.24 -28.56 12.15
C ALA A 211 23.91 -27.17 12.73
N TYR A 212 24.04 -26.12 11.92
CA TYR A 212 23.63 -24.77 12.29
C TYR A 212 22.14 -24.69 12.62
N ALA A 213 21.27 -25.21 11.75
CA ALA A 213 19.83 -25.19 11.95
C ALA A 213 19.41 -25.89 13.24
N ARG A 214 20.06 -27.01 13.59
CA ARG A 214 19.81 -27.72 14.87
C ARG A 214 20.19 -26.88 16.08
N LYS A 215 21.30 -26.14 16.00
CA LYS A 215 21.75 -25.26 17.08
C LYS A 215 20.84 -24.04 17.23
N ALA A 216 20.48 -23.39 16.14
CA ALA A 216 19.63 -22.20 16.11
C ALA A 216 18.16 -22.49 16.46
N ALA A 217 17.68 -23.73 16.26
CA ALA A 217 16.27 -24.08 16.46
C ALA A 217 15.76 -23.88 17.90
N ALA A 218 16.63 -23.94 18.92
CA ALA A 218 16.22 -23.73 20.30
C ALA A 218 15.85 -22.27 20.56
N ASP A 219 16.73 -21.35 20.17
CA ASP A 219 16.57 -19.90 20.35
C ASP A 219 15.41 -19.37 19.50
N ALA A 220 15.34 -19.79 18.24
CA ALA A 220 14.25 -19.48 17.31
C ALA A 220 12.86 -19.84 17.86
N ARG A 221 12.73 -20.94 18.63
CA ARG A 221 11.45 -21.32 19.26
C ARG A 221 11.07 -20.42 20.43
N VAL A 222 12.04 -19.87 21.16
CA VAL A 222 11.79 -18.91 22.23
C VAL A 222 11.26 -17.62 21.61
N ASP A 223 11.98 -17.10 20.62
CA ASP A 223 11.61 -15.87 19.91
C ASP A 223 10.25 -16.02 19.21
N GLY A 224 10.01 -17.15 18.55
CA GLY A 224 8.74 -17.45 17.90
C GLY A 224 7.56 -17.46 18.87
N ARG A 225 7.73 -17.95 20.11
CA ARG A 225 6.67 -17.91 21.14
C ARG A 225 6.41 -16.49 21.63
N LEU A 226 7.46 -15.70 21.84
CA LEU A 226 7.34 -14.29 22.23
C LEU A 226 6.63 -13.48 21.13
N ALA A 227 6.98 -13.70 19.87
CA ALA A 227 6.34 -13.02 18.73
C ALA A 227 4.85 -13.37 18.62
N VAL A 228 4.47 -14.64 18.84
CA VAL A 228 3.05 -15.05 18.85
C VAL A 228 2.28 -14.41 20.01
N ALA A 229 2.88 -14.36 21.21
CA ALA A 229 2.28 -13.70 22.37
C ALA A 229 2.07 -12.20 22.12
N ALA A 230 3.10 -11.50 21.63
CA ALA A 230 3.03 -10.08 21.29
C ALA A 230 1.95 -9.81 20.21
N GLN A 231 1.85 -10.67 19.19
CA GLN A 231 0.80 -10.55 18.17
C GLN A 231 -0.61 -10.75 18.77
N ALA A 232 -0.76 -11.66 19.74
CA ALA A 232 -2.04 -11.89 20.41
C ALA A 232 -2.45 -10.67 21.26
N GLU A 233 -1.52 -10.09 22.00
CA GLU A 233 -1.71 -8.87 22.78
C GLU A 233 -2.08 -7.68 21.88
N GLU A 234 -1.35 -7.48 20.78
CA GLU A 234 -1.65 -6.43 19.81
C GLU A 234 -3.05 -6.60 19.20
N LYS A 235 -3.43 -7.83 18.83
CA LYS A 235 -4.77 -8.12 18.31
C LYS A 235 -5.86 -7.83 19.35
N LEU A 236 -5.59 -8.07 20.63
CA LEU A 236 -6.50 -7.78 21.73
C LEU A 236 -6.64 -6.26 21.92
N ALA A 237 -5.54 -5.52 22.00
CA ALA A 237 -5.55 -4.06 22.10
C ALA A 237 -6.32 -3.41 20.93
N ARG A 238 -6.05 -3.83 19.69
CA ARG A 238 -6.79 -3.35 18.50
C ARG A 238 -8.27 -3.71 18.51
N ARG A 239 -8.69 -4.75 19.24
CA ARG A 239 -10.12 -5.07 19.42
C ARG A 239 -10.75 -4.13 20.44
N GLU A 240 -10.08 -3.90 21.55
CA GLU A 240 -10.53 -2.97 22.60
C GLU A 240 -10.67 -1.55 22.05
N GLU A 241 -9.68 -1.05 21.32
CA GLU A 241 -9.74 0.25 20.64
C GLU A 241 -10.92 0.34 19.65
N ARG A 242 -11.16 -0.73 18.89
CA ARG A 242 -12.31 -0.80 17.97
C ARG A 242 -13.65 -0.79 18.71
N VAL A 243 -13.73 -1.45 19.85
CA VAL A 243 -14.94 -1.42 20.68
C VAL A 243 -15.18 -0.02 21.25
N ILE A 244 -14.14 0.64 21.76
CA ILE A 244 -14.23 2.01 22.31
C ILE A 244 -14.66 3.00 21.22
N THR A 245 -14.05 2.93 20.03
CA THR A 245 -14.42 3.81 18.92
C THR A 245 -15.84 3.59 18.43
N LEU A 246 -16.28 2.32 18.31
CA LEU A 246 -17.67 1.99 17.99
C LEU A 246 -18.63 2.46 19.08
N LEU A 247 -18.26 2.35 20.35
CA LEU A 247 -19.07 2.81 21.46
C LEU A 247 -19.21 4.33 21.44
N ASN A 248 -18.10 5.06 21.28
CA ASN A 248 -18.11 6.53 21.23
C ASN A 248 -18.95 7.03 20.06
N THR A 249 -18.78 6.45 18.87
CA THR A 249 -19.60 6.82 17.70
C THR A 249 -21.08 6.49 17.89
N ALA A 250 -21.42 5.41 18.60
CA ALA A 250 -22.81 5.10 18.95
C ALA A 250 -23.38 6.10 19.97
N VAL A 251 -22.60 6.50 20.97
CA VAL A 251 -22.98 7.51 21.97
C VAL A 251 -23.20 8.87 21.32
N GLU A 252 -22.31 9.29 20.43
CA GLU A 252 -22.45 10.54 19.66
C GLU A 252 -23.71 10.53 18.79
N ARG A 253 -23.96 9.43 18.07
CA ARG A 253 -25.19 9.28 17.26
C ARG A 253 -26.45 9.33 18.12
N TYR A 254 -26.42 8.69 19.29
CA TYR A 254 -27.55 8.71 20.22
C TYR A 254 -27.78 10.11 20.80
N ALA A 255 -26.72 10.80 21.21
CA ALA A 255 -26.81 12.18 21.70
C ALA A 255 -27.38 13.13 20.63
N TYR A 256 -26.87 13.04 19.41
CA TYR A 256 -27.36 13.82 18.27
C TYR A 256 -28.84 13.51 17.94
N ALA A 257 -29.22 12.23 17.90
CA ALA A 257 -30.62 11.84 17.71
C ALA A 257 -31.53 12.39 18.82
N LYS A 258 -31.05 12.43 20.07
CA LYS A 258 -31.81 13.00 21.20
C LYS A 258 -32.01 14.50 21.06
N GLU A 259 -30.98 15.24 20.63
CA GLU A 259 -31.09 16.68 20.33
C GLU A 259 -32.10 16.93 19.20
N LEU A 260 -32.03 16.13 18.14
CA LEU A 260 -32.98 16.17 17.02
C LEU A 260 -34.42 15.84 17.44
N PHE A 261 -34.61 14.93 18.38
CA PHE A 261 -35.92 14.63 18.94
C PHE A 261 -36.46 15.81 19.77
N GLN A 262 -35.61 16.48 20.53
CA GLN A 262 -35.99 17.69 21.27
C GLN A 262 -36.33 18.86 20.34
N SER A 263 -35.56 19.05 19.26
CA SER A 263 -35.87 20.06 18.25
C SER A 263 -37.15 19.71 17.48
N TRP A 264 -37.42 18.43 17.22
CA TRP A 264 -38.69 17.99 16.63
C TRP A 264 -39.89 18.32 17.52
N MET A 265 -39.74 18.19 18.84
CA MET A 265 -40.81 18.55 19.78
C MET A 265 -41.13 20.04 19.79
N THR A 266 -40.14 20.90 19.49
CA THR A 266 -40.25 22.37 19.63
C THR A 266 -40.42 23.13 18.31
N GLN A 267 -39.82 22.66 17.21
CA GLN A 267 -39.65 23.41 15.96
C GLN A 267 -40.09 22.63 14.69
N ARG A 268 -40.79 21.50 14.84
CA ARG A 268 -41.29 20.74 13.68
C ARG A 268 -42.30 21.56 12.87
N ALA A 269 -42.29 21.38 11.55
CA ALA A 269 -43.36 21.85 10.69
C ALA A 269 -44.56 20.88 10.76
N GLU A 270 -45.75 21.37 11.10
CA GLU A 270 -46.95 20.54 11.27
C GLU A 270 -47.83 20.44 10.01
N SER A 271 -47.60 21.30 9.02
CA SER A 271 -48.39 21.33 7.79
C SER A 271 -47.57 21.78 6.59
N LYS A 272 -48.04 21.42 5.39
CA LYS A 272 -47.46 21.82 4.11
C LYS A 272 -47.38 23.35 3.98
N GLU A 273 -48.39 24.05 4.50
CA GLU A 273 -48.45 25.51 4.48
C GLU A 273 -47.36 26.17 5.33
N ILE A 274 -47.03 25.58 6.49
CA ILE A 274 -45.96 26.06 7.35
C ILE A 274 -44.60 25.88 6.65
N VAL A 275 -44.39 24.73 6.00
CA VAL A 275 -43.19 24.48 5.18
C VAL A 275 -43.08 25.51 4.06
N ALA A 276 -44.15 25.72 3.28
CA ALA A 276 -44.16 26.69 2.19
C ALA A 276 -43.84 28.11 2.65
N LYS A 277 -44.38 28.54 3.80
CA LYS A 277 -44.06 29.84 4.42
C LYS A 277 -42.61 29.91 4.88
N ALA A 278 -42.06 28.84 5.46
CA ALA A 278 -40.69 28.81 5.96
C ALA A 278 -39.63 28.93 4.85
N LEU A 279 -39.98 28.55 3.62
CA LEU A 279 -39.11 28.66 2.44
C LEU A 279 -39.11 30.05 1.79
N LEU A 280 -40.01 30.93 2.22
CA LEU A 280 -40.07 32.32 1.80
C LEU A 280 -39.32 33.22 2.80
N ASN A 281 -38.79 34.33 2.29
CA ASN A 281 -38.23 35.43 3.08
C ASN A 281 -39.33 36.37 3.56
N GLU A 282 -38.97 37.32 4.43
CA GLU A 282 -39.87 38.38 4.96
C GLU A 282 -40.54 39.20 3.85
N HIS A 283 -39.90 39.30 2.68
CA HIS A 283 -40.42 39.99 1.50
C HIS A 283 -41.26 39.11 0.55
N GLY A 284 -41.63 37.89 0.97
CA GLY A 284 -42.42 36.95 0.15
C GLY A 284 -41.67 36.35 -1.04
N LYS A 285 -40.34 36.54 -1.12
CA LYS A 285 -39.47 35.92 -2.15
C LYS A 285 -38.90 34.60 -1.64
N ALA A 286 -38.67 33.65 -2.53
CA ALA A 286 -38.00 32.40 -2.20
C ALA A 286 -36.61 32.65 -1.58
N LYS A 287 -36.29 31.91 -0.51
CA LYS A 287 -34.95 31.91 0.10
C LYS A 287 -33.89 31.43 -0.89
N PRO A 288 -32.60 31.75 -0.68
CA PRO A 288 -31.51 31.08 -1.39
C PRO A 288 -31.66 29.56 -1.31
N GLU A 289 -31.38 28.86 -2.40
CA GLU A 289 -31.58 27.41 -2.50
C GLU A 289 -30.85 26.65 -1.39
N ALA A 290 -29.64 27.07 -1.03
CA ALA A 290 -28.87 26.49 0.08
C ALA A 290 -29.62 26.56 1.42
N GLN A 291 -30.26 27.69 1.74
CA GLN A 291 -31.03 27.87 2.98
C GLN A 291 -32.33 27.05 2.97
N GLN A 292 -32.95 26.92 1.79
CA GLN A 292 -34.12 26.05 1.63
C GLN A 292 -33.77 24.58 1.87
N LEU A 293 -32.68 24.12 1.27
CA LEU A 293 -32.18 22.75 1.43
C LEU A 293 -31.79 22.47 2.89
N GLU A 294 -31.10 23.40 3.55
CA GLU A 294 -30.73 23.27 4.97
C GLU A 294 -31.96 23.10 5.86
N TYR A 295 -32.98 23.95 5.69
CA TYR A 295 -34.23 23.84 6.43
C TYR A 295 -34.93 22.49 6.19
N LEU A 296 -35.07 22.07 4.92
CA LEU A 296 -35.71 20.81 4.57
C LEU A 296 -34.95 19.60 5.12
N ARG A 297 -33.61 19.62 5.05
CA ARG A 297 -32.74 18.58 5.62
C ARG A 297 -32.97 18.44 7.12
N ILE A 298 -32.92 19.55 7.86
CA ILE A 298 -33.15 19.54 9.31
C ILE A 298 -34.55 18.98 9.63
N GLN A 299 -35.60 19.37 8.90
CA GLN A 299 -36.96 18.86 9.12
C GLN A 299 -37.12 17.36 8.86
N ILE A 300 -36.37 16.82 7.88
CA ILE A 300 -36.34 15.39 7.56
C ILE A 300 -35.48 14.64 8.58
N GLU A 301 -34.28 15.13 8.91
CA GLU A 301 -33.36 14.52 9.89
C GLU A 301 -33.98 14.44 11.28
N MET A 302 -34.69 15.48 11.71
CA MET A 302 -35.45 15.48 12.96
C MET A 302 -36.41 14.28 13.09
N ARG A 303 -37.00 13.83 11.98
CA ARG A 303 -37.94 12.71 11.96
C ARG A 303 -37.25 11.37 11.71
N VAL A 304 -36.34 11.32 10.74
CA VAL A 304 -35.62 10.08 10.39
C VAL A 304 -34.69 9.65 11.51
N LEU A 305 -33.87 10.57 12.03
CA LEU A 305 -32.89 10.27 13.08
C LEU A 305 -33.48 10.49 14.48
N GLY A 306 -34.22 11.58 14.69
CA GLY A 306 -34.80 11.89 16.01
C GLY A 306 -35.94 10.95 16.41
N CYS A 307 -36.90 10.69 15.51
CA CYS A 307 -38.01 9.77 15.76
C CYS A 307 -37.72 8.32 15.31
N GLY A 308 -36.59 8.06 14.66
CA GLY A 308 -36.19 6.73 14.20
C GLY A 308 -36.94 6.22 12.96
N TRP A 309 -37.54 7.10 12.15
CA TRP A 309 -38.30 6.72 10.96
C TRP A 309 -37.37 6.40 9.77
N THR A 310 -36.72 5.24 9.86
CA THR A 310 -35.70 4.78 8.90
C THR A 310 -36.23 4.56 7.48
N GLU A 311 -37.53 4.35 7.32
CA GLU A 311 -38.21 4.18 6.03
C GLU A 311 -38.15 5.43 5.13
N TYR A 312 -37.99 6.61 5.72
CA TYR A 312 -37.83 7.88 4.99
C TYR A 312 -36.36 8.32 4.87
N ALA A 313 -35.41 7.43 5.15
CA ALA A 313 -34.00 7.72 4.98
C ALA A 313 -33.67 7.97 3.50
N THR A 314 -33.34 9.22 3.19
CA THR A 314 -33.07 9.68 1.83
C THR A 314 -31.60 10.00 1.61
N ARG A 315 -31.15 9.93 0.36
CA ARG A 315 -29.82 10.37 -0.04
C ARG A 315 -29.84 11.87 -0.28
N TRP A 316 -28.89 12.59 0.31
CA TRP A 316 -28.83 14.05 0.24
C TRP A 316 -28.33 14.60 -1.11
N SER A 317 -27.70 13.74 -1.92
CA SER A 317 -27.30 14.01 -3.30
C SER A 317 -27.03 12.69 -4.04
N SER A 318 -27.05 12.72 -5.36
CA SER A 318 -26.65 11.59 -6.21
C SER A 318 -25.88 12.10 -7.43
N SER A 319 -24.72 11.52 -7.71
CA SER A 319 -23.97 11.81 -8.93
C SER A 319 -24.60 11.18 -10.18
N LYS A 320 -25.47 10.17 -9.99
CA LYS A 320 -26.12 9.42 -11.08
C LYS A 320 -27.51 9.95 -11.43
N ASP A 321 -28.16 10.67 -10.52
CA ASP A 321 -29.50 11.22 -10.70
C ASP A 321 -29.57 12.63 -10.12
N SER A 322 -29.68 13.62 -11.01
CA SER A 322 -29.71 15.03 -10.65
C SER A 322 -30.99 15.47 -9.94
N ARG A 323 -32.02 14.61 -9.86
CA ARG A 323 -33.28 14.93 -9.18
C ARG A 323 -33.20 14.69 -7.68
N ILE A 324 -32.31 13.80 -7.24
CA ILE A 324 -32.16 13.41 -5.84
C ILE A 324 -31.44 14.52 -5.06
N GLY A 325 -32.06 14.95 -3.96
CA GLY A 325 -31.53 16.00 -3.08
C GLY A 325 -31.84 17.42 -3.52
N THR A 326 -32.67 17.60 -4.56
CA THR A 326 -33.21 18.90 -4.96
C THR A 326 -34.29 19.40 -3.99
N VAL A 327 -34.56 20.70 -3.97
CA VAL A 327 -35.61 21.30 -3.12
C VAL A 327 -36.97 20.64 -3.36
N ALA A 328 -37.36 20.46 -4.63
CA ALA A 328 -38.63 19.85 -4.99
C ALA A 328 -38.76 18.42 -4.46
N HIS A 329 -37.70 17.61 -4.62
CA HIS A 329 -37.68 16.24 -4.10
C HIS A 329 -37.81 16.20 -2.57
N LEU A 330 -37.05 17.03 -1.85
CA LEU A 330 -37.10 17.06 -0.39
C LEU A 330 -38.42 17.64 0.14
N GLN A 331 -39.05 18.57 -0.56
CA GLN A 331 -40.39 19.04 -0.24
C GLN A 331 -41.42 17.92 -0.34
N THR A 332 -41.46 17.18 -1.44
CA THR A 332 -42.40 16.06 -1.62
C THR A 332 -42.20 15.00 -0.55
N LEU A 333 -40.94 14.64 -0.25
CA LEU A 333 -40.62 13.68 0.81
C LEU A 333 -41.07 14.18 2.18
N LEU A 334 -40.82 15.45 2.52
CA LEU A 334 -41.28 16.02 3.80
C LEU A 334 -42.81 16.05 3.91
N GLU A 335 -43.51 16.32 2.81
CA GLU A 335 -44.96 16.29 2.76
C GLU A 335 -45.54 14.89 3.03
N GLU A 336 -44.96 13.84 2.43
CA GLU A 336 -45.33 12.44 2.69
C GLU A 336 -45.12 12.09 4.17
N ILE A 337 -43.97 12.49 4.72
CA ILE A 337 -43.65 12.27 6.13
C ILE A 337 -44.66 12.97 7.06
N ILE A 338 -45.06 14.21 6.76
CA ILE A 338 -46.03 14.96 7.58
C ILE A 338 -47.42 14.30 7.52
N ILE A 339 -47.82 13.76 6.36
CA ILE A 339 -49.09 13.02 6.22
C ILE A 339 -49.05 11.76 7.08
N HIS A 340 -47.95 11.01 7.01
CA HIS A 340 -47.75 9.82 7.83
C HIS A 340 -47.75 10.14 9.33
N GLU A 341 -47.03 11.20 9.74
CA GLU A 341 -47.02 11.71 11.12
C GLU A 341 -48.44 11.97 11.64
N LYS A 342 -49.29 12.61 10.83
CA LYS A 342 -50.68 12.87 11.20
C LYS A 342 -51.50 11.61 11.35
N SER A 343 -51.31 10.63 10.46
CA SER A 343 -52.01 9.34 10.54
C SER A 343 -51.64 8.51 11.77
N LEU A 344 -50.44 8.71 12.34
CA LEU A 344 -50.02 8.04 13.57
C LEU A 344 -50.53 8.72 14.86
N ARG A 345 -50.95 9.99 14.76
CA ARG A 345 -51.44 10.79 15.90
C ARG A 345 -52.97 10.88 15.97
N GLY A 346 -53.67 10.69 14.85
CA GLY A 346 -55.12 10.54 14.80
C GLY A 346 -55.51 9.12 15.18
#